data_AF-A0A8S0YFK5-F1
#
_entry.id   AF-A0A8S0YFK5-F1
#
_cell.length_a   1.000
_cell.length_b   1.000
_cell.length_c   1.000
_cell.angle_alpha   90.00
_cell.angle_beta   90.00
_cell.angle_gamma   90.00
#
_symmetry.space_group_name_H-M   'P 1'
#
loop_
_entity.id
_entity.type
_entity.pdbx_description
1 polymer ?
#
loop_
_entity_poly.entity_id
_entity_poly.type
_entity_poly.pdbx_seq_one_letter_code
_entity_poly.pdbx_strand_id
1 'polypeptide(L)'
;MTKKIKKIQISRHIIQLILFFLLPGMYILAFSELKSILQMIVSGNFNFIQAFPGLMEFIITTVFTILMGRFFCGWLCAFGTFNDWIHIISKKIFKIDFKVSEQLDSILKYAKYIILFIILSLVFKGGNTILDGSSPWDAFAQISDLSTVLSSLTVGFILLVLITLGNIFIERFFCRYLCPLGAVFSLVSRMGIFKINKPGDKCGRCRLCTDNCSMGLKLYSMNSIKGGECINCLKCIETCPRRNPRASILGEDVNPAMASSFAIVTFTGIYGLTNLGSSILTQKGLSSANNVVSSSKSKMSNSNSQTAVNSNASQKAKYKDGTYIGTGTGFHGGTTKVSVTVSGGKITDIKTISTDDTPRFYQYVEGTIPDEIISAQSNSVVDTVSGATYSSRGLIEAVQNALDKAV
;
A
#
# COMPACT_ATOMS: atom_id res chain seq x y z
N MET A 1 -33.04 27.32 5.26
CA MET A 1 -32.07 26.86 4.23
C MET A 1 -32.21 25.36 4.10
N THR A 2 -32.72 24.86 2.98
CA THR A 2 -32.76 23.42 2.69
C THR A 2 -31.32 22.89 2.62
N LYS A 3 -31.02 21.85 3.39
CA LYS A 3 -29.68 21.27 3.49
C LYS A 3 -29.34 20.64 2.14
N LYS A 4 -28.63 21.37 1.27
CA LYS A 4 -28.26 20.89 -0.07
C LYS A 4 -27.48 19.59 0.05
N ILE A 5 -27.90 18.60 -0.73
CA ILE A 5 -27.21 17.31 -0.83
C ILE A 5 -25.83 17.57 -1.42
N LYS A 6 -24.79 17.19 -0.66
CA LYS A 6 -23.40 17.33 -1.05
C LYS A 6 -22.97 16.17 -1.96
N LYS A 7 -23.50 16.11 -3.18
CA LYS A 7 -23.29 15.03 -4.16
C LYS A 7 -21.81 14.70 -4.39
N ILE A 8 -20.94 15.70 -4.54
CA ILE A 8 -19.51 15.48 -4.84
C ILE A 8 -18.79 14.91 -3.61
N GLN A 9 -19.08 15.41 -2.41
CA GLN A 9 -18.50 14.83 -1.19
C GLN A 9 -19.02 13.40 -0.93
N ILE A 10 -20.31 13.14 -1.21
CA ILE A 10 -20.86 11.78 -1.09
C ILE A 10 -20.15 10.83 -2.04
N SER A 11 -20.01 11.18 -3.33
CA SER A 11 -19.28 10.35 -4.29
C SER A 11 -17.83 10.13 -3.86
N ARG A 12 -17.14 11.18 -3.39
CA ARG A 12 -15.78 11.08 -2.86
C ARG A 12 -15.69 10.04 -1.75
N HIS A 13 -16.58 10.08 -0.77
CA HIS A 13 -16.54 9.16 0.37
C HIS A 13 -16.91 7.71 -0.02
N ILE A 14 -17.82 7.53 -0.98
CA ILE A 14 -18.13 6.20 -1.53
C ILE A 14 -16.90 5.62 -2.23
N ILE A 15 -16.25 6.40 -3.10
CA ILE A 15 -15.04 5.96 -3.83
C ILE A 15 -13.90 5.65 -2.86
N GLN A 16 -13.68 6.54 -1.88
CA GLN A 16 -12.70 6.33 -0.82
C GLN A 16 -12.93 5.01 -0.07
N LEU A 17 -14.18 4.67 0.25
CA LEU A 17 -14.53 3.42 0.93
C LEU A 17 -14.30 2.20 0.03
N ILE A 18 -14.74 2.27 -1.23
CA ILE A 18 -14.52 1.17 -2.19
C ILE A 18 -13.02 0.88 -2.32
N LEU A 19 -12.20 1.91 -2.56
CA LEU A 19 -10.76 1.76 -2.73
C LEU A 19 -10.05 1.33 -1.45
N PHE A 20 -10.55 1.77 -0.28
CA PHE A 20 -10.02 1.35 1.01
C PHE A 20 -10.08 -0.17 1.20
N PHE A 21 -11.21 -0.79 0.82
CA PHE A 21 -11.39 -2.24 0.96
C PHE A 21 -10.84 -3.04 -0.22
N LEU A 22 -11.01 -2.54 -1.45
CA LEU A 22 -10.64 -3.26 -2.66
C LEU A 22 -9.13 -3.18 -2.92
N LEU A 23 -8.52 -2.01 -2.64
CA LEU A 23 -7.13 -1.74 -2.97
C LEU A 23 -6.39 -1.01 -1.81
N PRO A 24 -6.34 -1.56 -0.59
CA PRO A 24 -5.67 -0.93 0.54
C PRO A 24 -4.17 -0.71 0.28
N GLY A 25 -3.50 -1.61 -0.46
CA GLY A 25 -2.07 -1.54 -0.75
C GLY A 25 -1.66 -0.45 -1.76
N MET A 26 -2.62 0.17 -2.46
CA MET A 26 -2.37 1.21 -3.48
C MET A 26 -1.46 2.32 -3.01
N TYR A 27 -1.60 2.70 -1.74
CA TYR A 27 -0.79 3.79 -1.24
C TYR A 27 0.64 3.32 -1.03
N ILE A 28 0.92 2.08 -0.59
CA ILE A 28 2.25 1.58 -0.20
C ILE A 28 3.19 1.49 -1.41
N LEU A 29 2.69 1.02 -2.55
CA LEU A 29 3.51 0.64 -3.71
C LEU A 29 4.38 1.80 -4.20
N ALA A 30 3.79 2.98 -4.39
CA ALA A 30 4.54 4.19 -4.73
C ALA A 30 5.66 4.55 -3.73
N PHE A 31 5.54 4.19 -2.44
CA PHE A 31 6.58 4.47 -1.42
C PHE A 31 7.66 3.39 -1.34
N SER A 32 7.26 2.12 -1.34
CA SER A 32 8.21 1.00 -1.24
C SER A 32 9.14 0.98 -2.45
N GLU A 33 8.59 1.26 -3.63
CA GLU A 33 9.35 1.33 -4.89
C GLU A 33 10.39 2.47 -4.85
N LEU A 34 9.97 3.67 -4.46
CA LEU A 34 10.87 4.83 -4.33
C LEU A 34 12.00 4.60 -3.32
N LYS A 35 11.66 4.04 -2.15
CA LYS A 35 12.64 3.68 -1.12
C LYS A 35 13.66 2.68 -1.68
N SER A 36 13.19 1.62 -2.33
CA SER A 36 14.03 0.58 -2.93
C SER A 36 14.96 1.15 -4.01
N ILE A 37 14.44 2.02 -4.89
CA ILE A 37 15.24 2.69 -5.93
C ILE A 37 16.34 3.56 -5.31
N LEU A 38 16.01 4.40 -4.33
CA LEU A 38 16.99 5.23 -3.64
C LEU A 38 18.05 4.39 -2.92
N GLN A 39 17.65 3.29 -2.30
CA GLN A 39 18.59 2.36 -1.65
C GLN A 39 19.52 1.70 -2.65
N MET A 40 19.03 1.22 -3.81
CA MET A 40 19.88 0.64 -4.84
C MET A 40 20.93 1.64 -5.36
N ILE A 41 20.55 2.92 -5.50
CA ILE A 41 21.47 3.99 -5.89
C ILE A 41 22.52 4.23 -4.80
N VAL A 42 22.10 4.36 -3.54
CA VAL A 42 23.02 4.62 -2.41
C VAL A 42 23.97 3.43 -2.17
N SER A 43 23.49 2.21 -2.33
CA SER A 43 24.30 0.99 -2.18
C SER A 43 25.19 0.69 -3.40
N GLY A 44 25.17 1.52 -4.45
CA GLY A 44 25.99 1.35 -5.66
C GLY A 44 25.64 0.13 -6.52
N ASN A 45 24.54 -0.56 -6.24
CA ASN A 45 24.09 -1.79 -6.91
C ASN A 45 22.81 -1.53 -7.71
N PHE A 46 22.82 -0.50 -8.56
CA PHE A 46 21.64 -0.14 -9.34
C PHE A 46 21.38 -1.16 -10.46
N ASN A 47 20.27 -1.89 -10.35
CA ASN A 47 19.79 -2.79 -11.39
C ASN A 47 18.55 -2.18 -12.08
N PHE A 48 18.71 -1.81 -13.35
CA PHE A 48 17.63 -1.18 -14.11
C PHE A 48 16.40 -2.07 -14.27
N ILE A 49 16.59 -3.37 -14.54
CA ILE A 49 15.50 -4.32 -14.76
C ILE A 49 14.64 -4.44 -13.49
N GLN A 50 15.30 -4.51 -12.33
CA GLN A 50 14.60 -4.55 -11.04
C GLN A 50 13.95 -3.21 -10.68
N ALA A 51 14.59 -2.08 -11.03
CA ALA A 51 14.07 -0.75 -10.77
C ALA A 51 12.90 -0.35 -11.70
N PHE A 52 12.76 -1.01 -12.85
CA PHE A 52 11.88 -0.57 -13.93
C PHE A 52 10.40 -0.46 -13.53
N PRO A 53 9.78 -1.45 -12.85
CA PRO A 53 8.37 -1.34 -12.42
C PRO A 53 8.12 -0.13 -11.51
N GLY A 54 8.98 0.06 -10.49
CA GLY A 54 8.89 1.19 -9.57
C GLY A 54 9.12 2.55 -10.23
N LEU A 55 10.06 2.62 -11.17
CA LEU A 55 10.30 3.83 -11.95
C LEU A 55 9.06 4.19 -12.78
N MET A 56 8.42 3.20 -13.42
CA MET A 56 7.20 3.42 -14.18
C MET A 56 6.07 3.92 -13.29
N GLU A 57 5.83 3.29 -12.14
CA GLU A 57 4.81 3.74 -11.19
C GLU A 57 5.08 5.15 -10.66
N PHE A 58 6.35 5.47 -10.37
CA PHE A 58 6.75 6.80 -9.94
C PHE A 58 6.52 7.86 -11.03
N ILE A 59 6.90 7.57 -12.27
CA ILE A 59 6.69 8.47 -13.42
C ILE A 59 5.20 8.70 -13.63
N ILE A 60 4.40 7.64 -13.67
CA ILE A 60 2.95 7.71 -13.84
C ILE A 60 2.32 8.56 -12.73
N THR A 61 2.66 8.30 -11.47
CA THR A 61 2.11 9.02 -10.32
C THR A 61 2.55 10.48 -10.32
N THR A 62 3.78 10.77 -10.74
CA THR A 62 4.31 12.13 -10.86
C THR A 62 3.59 12.89 -11.97
N VAL A 63 3.45 12.31 -13.16
CA VAL A 63 2.69 12.89 -14.27
C VAL A 63 1.25 13.15 -13.85
N PHE A 64 0.59 12.16 -13.23
CA PHE A 64 -0.76 12.33 -12.70
C PHE A 64 -0.85 13.47 -11.67
N THR A 65 0.15 13.59 -10.79
CA THR A 65 0.23 14.67 -9.79
C THR A 65 0.46 16.04 -10.43
N ILE A 66 1.17 16.11 -11.55
CA ILE A 66 1.30 17.34 -12.34
C ILE A 66 -0.05 17.66 -13.01
N LEU A 67 -0.73 16.69 -13.62
CA LEU A 67 -2.00 16.95 -14.30
C LEU A 67 -3.10 17.37 -13.32
N MET A 68 -3.30 16.58 -12.26
CA MET A 68 -4.45 16.66 -11.35
C MET A 68 -4.09 17.22 -9.97
N GLY A 69 -2.85 17.64 -9.72
CA GLY A 69 -2.39 18.04 -8.40
C GLY A 69 -2.38 16.88 -7.40
N ARG A 70 -2.57 17.15 -6.11
CA ARG A 70 -2.62 16.11 -5.05
C ARG A 70 -3.97 15.39 -4.98
N PHE A 71 -4.60 15.14 -6.13
CA PHE A 71 -5.91 14.48 -6.21
C PHE A 71 -5.90 13.09 -5.58
N PHE A 72 -4.81 12.32 -5.78
CA PHE A 72 -4.60 11.00 -5.17
C PHE A 72 -4.80 11.04 -3.64
N CYS A 73 -4.18 12.01 -2.96
CA CYS A 73 -4.31 12.16 -1.50
C CYS A 73 -5.76 12.43 -1.06
N GLY A 74 -6.55 13.13 -1.88
CA GLY A 74 -7.94 13.49 -1.56
C GLY A 74 -8.96 12.40 -1.86
N TRP A 75 -8.74 11.57 -2.87
CA TRP A 75 -9.75 10.65 -3.41
C TRP A 75 -9.39 9.17 -3.32
N LEU A 76 -8.10 8.83 -3.40
CA LEU A 76 -7.65 7.46 -3.65
C LEU A 76 -6.82 6.87 -2.50
N CYS A 77 -6.08 7.70 -1.78
CA CYS A 77 -5.19 7.26 -0.70
C CYS A 77 -5.99 6.66 0.48
N ALA A 78 -5.85 5.35 0.73
CA ALA A 78 -6.52 4.65 1.83
C ALA A 78 -6.17 5.23 3.21
N PHE A 79 -4.90 5.60 3.43
CA PHE A 79 -4.50 6.29 4.66
C PHE A 79 -5.24 7.65 4.78
N GLY A 80 -5.33 8.43 3.71
CA GLY A 80 -6.10 9.67 3.68
C GLY A 80 -7.58 9.47 4.02
N THR A 81 -8.18 8.40 3.48
CA THR A 81 -9.55 7.96 3.82
C THR A 81 -9.69 7.65 5.30
N PHE A 82 -8.77 6.87 5.89
CA PHE A 82 -8.78 6.56 7.32
C PHE A 82 -8.83 7.85 8.17
N ASN A 83 -7.96 8.81 7.88
CA ASN A 83 -7.92 10.08 8.61
C ASN A 83 -9.23 10.89 8.46
N ASP A 84 -9.83 10.93 7.25
CA ASP A 84 -11.12 11.60 7.01
C ASP A 84 -12.24 10.98 7.87
N TRP A 85 -12.31 9.65 7.88
CA TRP A 85 -13.38 8.91 8.56
C TRP A 85 -13.25 9.03 10.07
N ILE A 86 -12.05 8.92 10.65
CA ILE A 86 -11.82 9.15 12.08
C ILE A 86 -12.30 10.55 12.48
N HIS A 87 -12.01 11.58 11.70
CA HIS A 87 -12.46 12.93 12.00
C HIS A 87 -13.98 13.11 11.87
N ILE A 88 -14.60 12.53 10.83
CA ILE A 88 -16.06 12.58 10.63
C ILE A 88 -16.78 11.87 11.78
N ILE A 89 -16.30 10.68 12.17
CA ILE A 89 -16.81 9.92 13.31
C ILE A 89 -16.64 10.72 14.59
N SER A 90 -15.47 11.33 14.80
CA SER A 90 -15.20 12.19 15.95
C SER A 90 -16.21 13.33 16.08
N LYS A 91 -16.42 14.08 15.00
CA LYS A 91 -17.36 15.20 14.98
C LYS A 91 -18.81 14.77 15.17
N LYS A 92 -19.18 13.58 14.68
CA LYS A 92 -20.56 13.06 14.75
C LYS A 92 -20.89 12.41 16.09
N ILE A 93 -19.96 11.64 16.65
CA ILE A 93 -20.14 10.87 17.89
C ILE A 93 -19.69 11.70 19.10
N PHE A 94 -18.45 12.18 19.11
CA PHE A 94 -17.85 12.88 20.25
C PHE A 94 -18.09 14.40 20.22
N LYS A 95 -18.63 14.95 19.12
CA LYS A 95 -18.93 16.39 18.94
C LYS A 95 -17.72 17.31 19.16
N ILE A 96 -16.52 16.79 18.97
CA ILE A 96 -15.27 17.56 19.07
C ILE A 96 -15.18 18.47 17.84
N ASP A 97 -15.09 19.78 18.04
CA ASP A 97 -14.90 20.78 16.98
C ASP A 97 -13.73 21.72 17.30
N PHE A 98 -12.56 21.11 17.47
CA PHE A 98 -11.32 21.85 17.71
C PHE A 98 -10.82 22.48 16.41
N LYS A 99 -10.46 23.77 16.45
CA LYS A 99 -9.86 24.49 15.33
C LYS A 99 -8.53 25.09 15.71
N VAL A 100 -7.50 24.74 14.95
CA VAL A 100 -6.15 25.30 15.07
C VAL A 100 -6.15 26.75 14.56
N SER A 101 -5.40 27.63 15.22
CA SER A 101 -5.19 28.99 14.72
C SER A 101 -4.46 28.98 13.37
N GLU A 102 -4.79 29.92 12.49
CA GLU A 102 -4.28 29.87 11.11
C GLU A 102 -2.78 30.12 11.00
N GLN A 103 -2.20 30.83 11.97
CA GLN A 103 -0.75 31.05 12.06
C GLN A 103 -0.04 29.75 12.43
N LEU A 104 -0.47 29.10 13.51
CA LEU A 104 0.10 27.84 13.97
C LEU A 104 -0.04 26.76 12.89
N ASP A 105 -1.21 26.67 12.26
CA ASP A 105 -1.44 25.76 11.15
C ASP A 105 -0.47 25.97 9.97
N SER A 106 -0.23 27.23 9.59
CA SER A 106 0.68 27.56 8.49
C SER A 106 2.11 27.11 8.80
N ILE A 107 2.54 27.21 10.07
CA ILE A 107 3.87 26.80 10.52
C ILE A 107 3.97 25.27 10.59
N LEU A 108 2.98 24.60 11.20
CA LEU A 108 2.99 23.14 11.36
C LEU A 108 2.99 22.39 10.02
N LYS A 109 2.43 22.97 8.95
CA LYS A 109 2.53 22.42 7.59
C LYS A 109 3.96 22.26 7.09
N TYR A 110 4.94 22.96 7.66
CA TYR A 110 6.34 22.79 7.30
C TYR A 110 6.99 21.55 7.93
N ALA A 111 6.40 20.99 9.01
CA ALA A 111 6.96 19.85 9.72
C ALA A 111 7.16 18.62 8.81
N LYS A 112 6.27 18.37 7.86
CA LYS A 112 6.40 17.27 6.89
C LYS A 112 7.64 17.38 5.99
N TYR A 113 8.11 18.60 5.72
CA TYR A 113 9.35 18.79 4.94
C TYR A 113 10.59 18.54 5.80
N ILE A 114 10.52 18.86 7.10
CA ILE A 114 11.56 18.49 8.07
C ILE A 114 11.64 16.97 8.19
N ILE A 115 10.49 16.29 8.31
CA ILE A 115 10.42 14.82 8.34
C ILE A 115 10.98 14.22 7.05
N LEU A 116 10.61 14.76 5.89
CA LEU A 116 11.16 14.33 4.61
C LEU A 116 12.70 14.47 4.58
N PHE A 117 13.24 15.60 5.03
CA PHE A 117 14.68 15.84 5.10
C PHE A 117 15.39 14.87 6.05
N ILE A 118 14.81 14.57 7.22
CA ILE A 118 15.33 13.58 8.16
C ILE A 118 15.36 12.19 7.52
N ILE A 119 14.26 11.76 6.88
CA ILE A 119 14.17 10.46 6.20
C ILE A 119 15.24 10.35 5.12
N LEU A 120 15.38 11.36 4.26
CA LEU A 120 16.41 11.37 3.22
C LEU A 120 17.81 11.29 3.83
N SER A 121 18.10 12.07 4.88
CA SER A 121 19.39 12.06 5.56
C SER A 121 19.74 10.70 6.18
N LEU A 122 18.75 10.02 6.77
CA LEU A 122 18.92 8.67 7.32
C LEU A 122 19.18 7.63 6.22
N VAL A 123 18.48 7.73 5.09
CA VAL A 123 18.70 6.87 3.92
C VAL A 123 20.12 7.05 3.37
N PHE A 124 20.60 8.29 3.28
CA PHE A 124 21.97 8.59 2.79
C PHE A 124 23.09 8.09 3.73
N LYS A 125 22.87 8.05 5.05
CA LYS A 125 23.91 7.65 6.04
C LYS A 125 24.10 6.13 6.20
N GLY A 126 23.33 5.31 5.49
CA GLY A 126 23.63 3.88 5.36
C GLY A 126 22.97 2.96 6.39
N GLY A 127 21.70 2.65 6.17
CA GLY A 127 21.23 1.28 6.47
C GLY A 127 19.78 1.15 6.90
N ASN A 128 19.02 0.50 6.03
CA ASN A 128 17.64 -0.03 6.08
C ASN A 128 17.01 -0.36 7.46
N THR A 129 17.80 -0.68 8.48
CA THR A 129 17.34 -1.22 9.77
C THR A 129 16.55 -0.27 10.66
N ILE A 130 16.69 1.05 10.52
CA ILE A 130 15.99 2.01 11.41
C ILE A 130 14.54 2.26 10.94
N LEU A 131 14.26 2.08 9.65
CA LEU A 131 12.96 2.41 9.04
C LEU A 131 12.08 1.19 8.76
N ASP A 132 12.60 -0.02 8.94
CA ASP A 132 11.86 -1.25 8.69
C ASP A 132 10.98 -1.58 9.91
N GLY A 133 9.64 -1.51 9.73
CA GLY A 133 8.66 -1.79 10.79
C GLY A 133 8.39 -0.64 11.78
N SER A 134 9.05 0.51 11.62
CA SER A 134 8.80 1.71 12.44
C SER A 134 7.84 2.70 11.77
N SER A 135 7.45 2.47 10.51
CA SER A 135 6.60 3.40 9.76
C SER A 135 5.10 3.22 10.12
N PRO A 136 4.33 4.31 10.24
CA PRO A 136 2.88 4.23 10.47
C PRO A 136 2.13 3.49 9.36
N TRP A 137 2.68 3.49 8.15
CA TRP A 137 2.08 2.87 6.97
C TRP A 137 2.17 1.36 7.01
N ASP A 138 3.29 0.81 7.50
CA ASP A 138 3.47 -0.63 7.69
C ASP A 138 2.53 -1.12 8.78
N ALA A 139 2.43 -0.37 9.88
CA ALA A 139 1.47 -0.66 10.95
C ALA A 139 0.02 -0.61 10.44
N PHE A 140 -0.32 0.38 9.59
CA PHE A 140 -1.65 0.48 9.01
C PHE A 140 -1.97 -0.67 8.03
N ALA A 141 -0.98 -1.16 7.28
CA ALA A 141 -1.16 -2.32 6.40
C ALA A 141 -1.47 -3.60 7.19
N GLN A 142 -0.86 -3.75 8.37
CA GLN A 142 -1.01 -4.91 9.25
C GLN A 142 -2.31 -4.90 10.07
N ILE A 143 -3.09 -3.81 10.09
CA ILE A 143 -4.35 -3.72 10.85
C ILE A 143 -5.35 -4.85 10.52
N SER A 144 -5.26 -5.43 9.33
CA SER A 144 -6.11 -6.55 8.94
C SER A 144 -5.83 -7.86 9.71
N ASP A 145 -4.64 -8.01 10.30
CA ASP A 145 -4.25 -9.14 11.15
C ASP A 145 -4.11 -8.67 12.61
N LEU A 146 -5.25 -8.52 13.28
CA LEU A 146 -5.34 -7.96 14.62
C LEU A 146 -4.55 -8.77 15.67
N SER A 147 -4.44 -10.09 15.48
CA SER A 147 -3.72 -11.00 16.39
C SER A 147 -2.23 -10.72 16.45
N THR A 148 -1.57 -10.56 15.29
CA THR A 148 -0.14 -10.22 15.25
C THR A 148 0.10 -8.81 15.76
N VAL A 149 -0.77 -7.86 15.38
CA VAL A 149 -0.68 -6.45 15.79
C VAL A 149 -0.71 -6.25 17.32
N LEU A 150 -1.57 -6.97 18.07
CA LEU A 150 -1.61 -6.85 19.53
C LEU A 150 -0.37 -7.46 20.20
N SER A 151 0.23 -8.49 19.61
CA SER A 151 1.39 -9.19 20.18
C SER A 151 2.72 -8.47 19.94
N SER A 152 2.81 -7.70 18.85
CA SER A 152 3.99 -6.93 18.48
C SER A 152 3.67 -5.43 18.63
N LEU A 153 3.77 -4.89 19.84
CA LEU A 153 3.65 -3.45 20.09
C LEU A 153 4.83 -2.70 19.47
N THR A 154 4.84 -2.59 18.14
CA THR A 154 5.89 -1.96 17.36
C THR A 154 5.81 -0.44 17.47
N VAL A 155 6.93 0.23 17.24
CA VAL A 155 7.02 1.70 17.18
C VAL A 155 6.02 2.27 16.16
N GLY A 156 5.82 1.58 15.03
CA GLY A 156 4.84 1.98 14.01
C GLY A 156 3.40 2.00 14.53
N PHE A 157 3.01 1.02 15.36
CA PHE A 157 1.66 0.98 15.94
C PHE A 157 1.42 2.09 16.95
N ILE A 158 2.40 2.36 17.83
CA ILE A 158 2.32 3.48 18.78
C ILE A 158 2.16 4.80 18.01
N LEU A 159 2.95 5.00 16.95
CA LEU A 159 2.87 6.19 16.13
C LEU A 159 1.52 6.30 15.41
N LEU A 160 0.96 5.19 14.94
CA LEU A 160 -0.36 5.14 14.31
C LEU A 160 -1.48 5.51 15.29
N VAL A 161 -1.42 5.04 16.55
CA VAL A 161 -2.37 5.43 17.60
C VAL A 161 -2.27 6.94 17.88
N LEU A 162 -1.06 7.49 18.03
CA LEU A 162 -0.85 8.92 18.23
C LEU A 162 -1.38 9.75 17.06
N ILE A 163 -1.16 9.30 15.84
CA ILE A 163 -1.72 9.93 14.63
C ILE A 163 -3.24 9.89 14.65
N THR A 164 -3.82 8.75 15.02
CA THR A 164 -5.27 8.56 15.13
C THR A 164 -5.87 9.52 16.14
N LEU A 165 -5.24 9.69 17.30
CA LEU A 165 -5.63 10.70 18.30
C LEU A 165 -5.55 12.12 17.72
N GLY A 166 -4.51 12.44 16.96
CA GLY A 166 -4.40 13.73 16.27
C GLY A 166 -5.57 13.99 15.29
N ASN A 167 -6.02 12.97 14.56
CA ASN A 167 -7.12 13.08 13.60
C ASN A 167 -8.49 13.35 14.25
N ILE A 168 -8.67 12.94 15.50
CA ILE A 168 -9.89 13.23 16.28
C ILE A 168 -10.07 14.75 16.40
N PHE A 169 -8.99 15.49 16.63
CA PHE A 169 -9.01 16.94 16.83
C PHE A 169 -8.84 17.73 15.53
N ILE A 170 -8.04 17.23 14.58
CA ILE A 170 -7.66 17.97 13.37
C ILE A 170 -7.94 17.12 12.14
N GLU A 171 -8.81 17.60 11.24
CA GLU A 171 -9.08 16.94 9.96
C GLU A 171 -7.77 16.68 9.21
N ARG A 172 -7.50 15.40 8.87
CA ARG A 172 -6.29 14.96 8.16
C ARG A 172 -4.97 15.39 8.81
N PHE A 173 -4.88 15.33 10.14
CA PHE A 173 -3.69 15.69 10.93
C PHE A 173 -2.38 15.19 10.30
N PHE A 174 -2.30 13.89 9.99
CA PHE A 174 -1.12 13.29 9.40
C PHE A 174 -0.77 13.86 8.02
N CYS A 175 -1.73 13.87 7.09
CA CYS A 175 -1.52 14.34 5.72
C CYS A 175 -1.14 15.84 5.66
N ARG A 176 -1.57 16.60 6.67
CA ARG A 176 -1.35 18.04 6.78
C ARG A 176 0.02 18.38 7.37
N TYR A 177 0.49 17.64 8.37
CA TYR A 177 1.69 18.01 9.12
C TYR A 177 2.84 17.00 9.09
N LEU A 178 2.57 15.70 8.91
CA LEU A 178 3.57 14.66 9.14
C LEU A 178 3.93 13.85 7.89
N CYS A 179 3.06 13.85 6.87
CA CYS A 179 3.22 12.97 5.70
C CYS A 179 4.35 13.43 4.75
N PRO A 180 5.48 12.71 4.65
CA PRO A 180 6.61 13.05 3.80
C PRO A 180 6.25 12.97 2.31
N LEU A 181 5.41 12.01 1.89
CA LEU A 181 4.92 11.98 0.50
C LEU A 181 3.96 13.14 0.22
N GLY A 182 3.18 13.56 1.22
CA GLY A 182 2.42 14.79 1.15
C GLY A 182 3.31 16.03 1.00
N ALA A 183 4.58 15.97 1.40
CA ALA A 183 5.57 17.01 1.14
C ALA A 183 6.06 16.96 -0.31
N VAL A 184 6.47 15.77 -0.79
CA VAL A 184 6.91 15.56 -2.20
C VAL A 184 5.81 15.98 -3.18
N PHE A 185 4.59 15.47 -3.03
CA PHE A 185 3.49 15.83 -3.92
C PHE A 185 3.04 17.29 -3.77
N SER A 186 3.27 17.93 -2.62
CA SER A 186 3.04 19.38 -2.48
C SER A 186 4.02 20.18 -3.33
N LEU A 187 5.28 19.75 -3.45
CA LEU A 187 6.26 20.38 -4.33
C LEU A 187 5.92 20.15 -5.79
N VAL A 188 5.69 18.89 -6.19
CA VAL A 188 5.39 18.51 -7.58
C VAL A 188 4.11 19.20 -8.08
N SER A 189 3.05 19.21 -7.26
CA SER A 189 1.75 19.76 -7.67
C SER A 189 1.74 21.28 -7.89
N ARG A 190 2.77 22.04 -7.47
CA ARG A 190 2.86 23.49 -7.77
C ARG A 190 2.93 23.77 -9.27
N MET A 191 3.51 22.85 -10.03
CA MET A 191 3.53 22.89 -11.50
C MET A 191 2.18 22.47 -12.10
N GLY A 192 1.21 22.10 -11.27
CA GLY A 192 0.05 21.37 -11.73
C GLY A 192 -0.91 22.17 -12.58
N ILE A 193 -1.60 21.49 -13.49
CA ILE A 193 -2.47 22.11 -14.48
C ILE A 193 -3.88 22.35 -13.91
N PHE A 194 -4.40 21.38 -13.15
CA PHE A 194 -5.67 21.50 -12.47
C PHE A 194 -5.60 22.54 -11.35
N LYS A 195 -6.50 23.53 -11.41
CA LYS A 195 -6.63 24.60 -10.41
C LYS A 195 -8.08 24.81 -10.01
N ILE A 196 -8.28 25.37 -8.82
CA ILE A 196 -9.60 25.84 -8.39
C ILE A 196 -9.60 27.36 -8.48
N ASN A 197 -10.29 27.91 -9.48
CA ASN A 197 -10.47 29.35 -9.63
C ASN A 197 -11.57 29.83 -8.68
N LYS A 198 -11.31 30.88 -7.91
CA LYS A 198 -12.28 31.52 -7.02
C LYS A 198 -12.20 33.04 -7.16
N PRO A 199 -12.75 33.61 -8.26
CA PRO A 199 -12.73 35.04 -8.53
C PRO A 199 -13.18 35.88 -7.32
N GLY A 200 -12.41 36.95 -7.02
CA GLY A 200 -12.62 37.79 -5.85
C GLY A 200 -13.89 38.64 -5.92
N ASP A 201 -14.23 39.10 -7.11
CA ASP A 201 -15.45 39.86 -7.47
C ASP A 201 -16.74 39.09 -7.12
N LYS A 202 -16.74 37.76 -7.31
CA LYS A 202 -17.87 36.89 -6.97
C LYS A 202 -17.85 36.42 -5.52
N CYS A 203 -16.82 36.77 -4.74
CA CYS A 203 -16.65 36.38 -3.35
C CYS A 203 -17.27 37.40 -2.38
N GLY A 204 -17.95 36.91 -1.34
CA GLY A 204 -18.41 37.76 -0.23
C GLY A 204 -17.39 37.80 0.91
N ARG A 205 -17.69 38.55 1.98
CA ARG A 205 -16.88 38.62 3.22
C ARG A 205 -16.97 37.36 4.12
N CYS A 206 -17.44 36.24 3.59
CA CYS A 206 -17.61 35.00 4.36
C CYS A 206 -16.34 34.14 4.38
N ARG A 207 -16.18 33.30 5.42
CA ARG A 207 -15.05 32.36 5.55
C ARG A 207 -15.41 30.89 5.28
N LEU A 208 -16.61 30.61 4.78
CA LEU A 208 -17.15 29.26 4.62
C LEU A 208 -16.22 28.26 3.91
N CYS A 209 -15.57 28.67 2.81
CA CYS A 209 -14.64 27.80 2.09
C CYS A 209 -13.39 27.50 2.92
N THR A 210 -12.83 28.50 3.60
CA THR A 210 -11.67 28.37 4.50
C THR A 210 -11.99 27.44 5.66
N ASP A 211 -13.13 27.69 6.33
CA ASP A 211 -13.54 26.97 7.54
C ASP A 211 -13.89 25.50 7.27
N ASN A 212 -14.22 25.15 6.02
CA ASN A 212 -14.53 23.79 5.59
C ASN A 212 -13.38 23.14 4.81
N CYS A 213 -12.23 23.80 4.65
CA CYS A 213 -11.10 23.23 3.92
C CYS A 213 -10.43 22.12 4.73
N SER A 214 -10.43 20.88 4.23
CA SER A 214 -9.80 19.73 4.89
C SER A 214 -8.30 19.90 5.14
N MET A 215 -7.63 20.80 4.41
CA MET A 215 -6.20 21.12 4.55
C MET A 215 -5.95 22.49 5.20
N GLY A 216 -7.02 23.16 5.67
CA GLY A 216 -6.98 24.49 6.30
C GLY A 216 -6.28 25.56 5.46
N LEU A 217 -6.59 25.62 4.17
CA LEU A 217 -6.09 26.69 3.31
C LEU A 217 -6.86 27.98 3.59
N LYS A 218 -6.16 29.13 3.59
CA LYS A 218 -6.72 30.49 3.70
C LYS A 218 -7.45 30.91 2.43
N LEU A 219 -8.53 30.21 2.08
CA LEU A 219 -9.23 30.38 0.81
C LEU A 219 -9.83 31.78 0.64
N TYR A 220 -10.17 32.48 1.73
CA TYR A 220 -10.73 33.82 1.70
C TYR A 220 -9.79 34.86 1.05
N SER A 221 -8.47 34.68 1.13
CA SER A 221 -7.46 35.61 0.60
C SER A 221 -6.86 35.16 -0.73
N MET A 222 -7.41 34.13 -1.37
CA MET A 222 -6.88 33.58 -2.63
C MET A 222 -7.91 33.67 -3.76
N ASN A 223 -7.46 34.07 -4.95
CA ASN A 223 -8.29 34.12 -6.17
C ASN A 223 -8.18 32.86 -7.03
N SER A 224 -7.08 32.11 -6.90
CA SER A 224 -6.89 30.81 -7.55
C SER A 224 -6.06 29.92 -6.63
N ILE A 225 -6.45 28.66 -6.54
CA ILE A 225 -5.75 27.65 -5.76
C ILE A 225 -5.08 26.70 -6.74
N LYS A 226 -3.75 26.76 -6.80
CA LYS A 226 -2.92 25.91 -7.65
C LYS A 226 -1.98 25.08 -6.78
N GLY A 227 -2.16 23.75 -6.81
CA GLY A 227 -1.23 22.81 -6.18
C GLY A 227 -0.94 23.04 -4.70
N GLY A 228 0.26 22.64 -4.30
CA GLY A 228 0.79 22.84 -2.95
C GLY A 228 0.03 22.01 -1.92
N GLU A 229 -0.60 22.69 -0.95
CA GLU A 229 -1.35 22.01 0.10
C GLU A 229 -2.76 21.55 -0.32
N CYS A 230 -3.26 22.00 -1.47
CA CYS A 230 -4.59 21.60 -1.94
C CYS A 230 -4.60 20.16 -2.45
N ILE A 231 -5.47 19.32 -1.88
CA ILE A 231 -5.67 17.92 -2.26
C ILE A 231 -6.81 17.72 -3.27
N ASN A 232 -7.31 18.80 -3.88
CA ASN A 232 -8.37 18.79 -4.88
C ASN A 232 -9.61 17.97 -4.48
N CYS A 233 -9.99 18.08 -3.20
CA CYS A 233 -11.10 17.34 -2.62
C CYS A 233 -12.49 17.98 -2.88
N LEU A 234 -12.50 19.14 -3.55
CA LEU A 234 -13.66 19.89 -4.06
C LEU A 234 -14.71 20.33 -3.01
N LYS A 235 -14.42 20.17 -1.71
CA LYS A 235 -15.31 20.55 -0.61
C LYS A 235 -15.69 22.04 -0.63
N CYS A 236 -14.79 22.91 -1.10
CA CYS A 236 -15.01 24.34 -1.23
C CYS A 236 -16.00 24.70 -2.35
N ILE A 237 -16.02 23.96 -3.47
CA ILE A 237 -16.96 24.17 -4.57
C ILE A 237 -18.40 23.90 -4.09
N GLU A 238 -18.59 22.82 -3.35
CA GLU A 238 -19.91 22.38 -2.91
C GLU A 238 -20.44 23.16 -1.69
N THR A 239 -19.55 23.64 -0.83
CA THR A 239 -19.93 24.40 0.36
C THR A 239 -20.26 25.87 0.04
N CYS A 240 -19.77 26.41 -1.07
CA CYS A 240 -19.99 27.81 -1.41
C CYS A 240 -21.45 28.08 -1.86
N PRO A 241 -22.23 28.90 -1.13
CA PRO A 241 -23.62 29.18 -1.49
C PRO A 241 -23.74 29.97 -2.81
N ARG A 242 -22.71 30.75 -3.16
CA ARG A 242 -22.62 31.55 -4.39
C ARG A 242 -22.12 30.77 -5.62
N ARG A 243 -21.78 29.49 -5.47
CA ARG A 243 -21.12 28.69 -6.53
C ARG A 243 -19.91 29.42 -7.16
N ASN A 244 -19.12 30.09 -6.31
CA ASN A 244 -17.99 30.89 -6.78
C ASN A 244 -16.78 30.03 -7.19
N PRO A 245 -16.27 29.11 -6.34
CA PRO A 245 -15.14 28.27 -6.74
C PRO A 245 -15.51 27.35 -7.93
N ARG A 246 -14.66 27.34 -8.96
CA ARG A 246 -14.78 26.51 -10.17
C ARG A 246 -13.52 25.65 -10.33
N ALA A 247 -13.70 24.41 -10.81
CA ALA A 247 -12.57 23.60 -11.24
C ALA A 247 -12.15 24.05 -12.63
N SER A 248 -10.85 24.20 -12.87
CA SER A 248 -10.33 24.66 -14.15
C SER A 248 -9.09 23.85 -14.57
N ILE A 249 -9.01 23.56 -15.86
CA ILE A 249 -7.91 22.86 -16.53
C ILE A 249 -7.44 23.74 -17.67
N LEU A 250 -6.15 24.11 -17.70
CA LEU A 250 -5.57 25.05 -18.68
C LEU A 250 -6.30 26.41 -18.79
N GLY A 251 -7.07 26.81 -17.78
CA GLY A 251 -7.84 28.08 -17.81
C GLY A 251 -9.30 27.91 -18.22
N GLU A 252 -9.67 26.76 -18.78
CA GLU A 252 -11.07 26.42 -19.08
C GLU A 252 -11.78 25.88 -17.84
N ASP A 253 -13.04 26.28 -17.65
CA ASP A 253 -13.88 25.79 -16.54
C ASP A 253 -14.43 24.41 -16.88
N VAL A 254 -14.20 23.43 -16.01
CA VAL A 254 -14.63 22.04 -16.20
C VAL A 254 -15.62 21.61 -15.13
N ASN A 255 -16.48 20.66 -15.49
CA ASN A 255 -17.38 20.05 -14.51
C ASN A 255 -16.54 19.26 -13.48
N PRO A 256 -16.59 19.61 -12.18
CA PRO A 256 -15.75 18.96 -11.19
C PRO A 256 -16.05 17.47 -11.03
N ALA A 257 -17.30 17.04 -11.24
CA ALA A 257 -17.66 15.63 -11.16
C ALA A 257 -17.04 14.82 -12.31
N MET A 258 -17.07 15.35 -13.54
CA MET A 258 -16.46 14.69 -14.70
C MET A 258 -14.94 14.63 -14.57
N ALA A 259 -14.31 15.73 -14.12
CA ALA A 259 -12.87 15.78 -13.89
C ALA A 259 -12.45 14.74 -12.83
N SER A 260 -13.21 14.63 -11.73
CA SER A 260 -12.98 13.60 -10.71
C SER A 260 -13.14 12.19 -11.27
N SER A 261 -14.23 11.90 -11.98
CA SER A 261 -14.47 10.58 -12.58
C SER A 261 -13.36 10.17 -13.54
N PHE A 262 -12.95 11.07 -14.44
CA PHE A 262 -11.86 10.83 -15.37
C PHE A 262 -10.54 10.55 -14.64
N ALA A 263 -10.21 11.34 -13.61
CA ALA A 263 -9.00 11.16 -12.82
C ALA A 263 -8.99 9.79 -12.11
N ILE A 264 -10.13 9.37 -11.55
CA ILE A 264 -10.26 8.08 -10.86
C ILE A 264 -10.12 6.92 -11.84
N VAL A 265 -10.86 6.93 -12.95
CA VAL A 265 -10.84 5.86 -13.96
C VAL A 265 -9.44 5.73 -14.56
N THR A 266 -8.81 6.86 -14.88
CA THR A 266 -7.45 6.86 -15.43
C THR A 266 -6.47 6.26 -14.42
N PHE A 267 -6.50 6.70 -13.17
CA PHE A 267 -5.54 6.23 -12.17
C PHE A 267 -5.75 4.75 -11.82
N THR A 268 -7.00 4.32 -11.60
CA THR A 268 -7.34 2.92 -11.28
C THR A 268 -7.10 1.99 -12.46
N GLY A 269 -7.39 2.44 -13.69
CA GLY A 269 -7.10 1.69 -14.91
C GLY A 269 -5.60 1.49 -15.12
N ILE A 270 -4.80 2.54 -14.94
CA ILE A 270 -3.34 2.43 -15.03
C ILE A 270 -2.80 1.49 -13.96
N TYR A 271 -3.28 1.61 -12.71
CA TYR A 271 -2.88 0.71 -11.65
C TYR A 271 -3.27 -0.75 -11.91
N GLY A 272 -4.47 -0.99 -12.43
CA GLY A 272 -4.90 -2.32 -12.83
C GLY A 272 -3.96 -2.90 -13.88
N LEU A 273 -3.61 -2.10 -14.90
CA LEU A 273 -2.69 -2.51 -15.96
C LEU A 273 -1.27 -2.79 -15.45
N THR A 274 -0.74 -2.03 -14.50
CA THR A 274 0.60 -2.29 -13.94
C THR A 274 0.63 -3.59 -13.14
N ASN A 275 -0.42 -3.91 -12.38
CA ASN A 275 -0.50 -5.14 -11.58
C ASN A 275 -0.84 -6.39 -12.43
N LEU A 276 -1.66 -6.23 -13.47
CA LEU A 276 -1.86 -7.27 -14.49
C LEU A 276 -0.58 -7.51 -15.30
N GLY A 277 0.13 -6.43 -15.65
CA GLY A 277 1.41 -6.52 -16.36
C GLY A 277 2.48 -7.24 -15.53
N SER A 278 2.62 -6.90 -14.25
CA SER A 278 3.59 -7.55 -13.36
C SER A 278 3.27 -9.04 -13.16
N SER A 279 2.01 -9.41 -12.96
CA SER A 279 1.60 -10.82 -12.83
C SER A 279 1.87 -11.64 -14.10
N ILE A 280 1.67 -11.06 -15.30
CA ILE A 280 2.00 -11.72 -16.58
C ILE A 280 3.51 -11.84 -16.79
N LEU A 281 4.30 -10.82 -16.42
CA LEU A 281 5.76 -10.84 -16.52
C LEU A 281 6.39 -11.85 -15.56
N THR A 282 5.81 -12.01 -14.36
CA THR A 282 6.17 -13.06 -13.40
C THR A 282 5.85 -14.45 -13.95
N GLN A 283 4.69 -14.66 -14.59
CA GLN A 283 4.35 -15.95 -15.23
C GLN A 283 5.26 -16.31 -16.40
N LYS A 284 5.77 -15.32 -17.16
CA LYS A 284 6.72 -15.55 -18.27
C LYS A 284 8.17 -15.71 -17.82
N GLY A 285 8.45 -15.76 -16.52
CA GLY A 285 9.80 -15.97 -15.97
C GLY A 285 10.80 -14.85 -16.27
N LEU A 286 10.32 -13.67 -16.68
CA LEU A 286 11.17 -12.54 -17.09
C LEU A 286 11.38 -11.52 -15.96
N SER A 287 10.77 -11.74 -14.81
CA SER A 287 10.95 -10.94 -13.59
C SER A 287 11.51 -11.83 -12.48
N SER A 288 12.74 -11.54 -12.06
CA SER A 288 13.37 -12.21 -10.92
C SER A 288 12.58 -11.91 -9.66
N ALA A 289 12.23 -12.97 -8.92
CA ALA A 289 11.42 -12.93 -7.72
C ALA A 289 11.93 -11.91 -6.69
N ASN A 290 11.10 -10.93 -6.33
CA ASN A 290 11.20 -10.25 -5.04
C ASN A 290 10.08 -10.78 -4.14
N ASN A 291 10.42 -11.80 -3.37
CA ASN A 291 9.71 -12.14 -2.14
C ASN A 291 9.93 -11.00 -1.14
N VAL A 292 8.94 -10.12 -1.00
CA VAL A 292 8.79 -9.30 0.20
C VAL A 292 7.40 -9.56 0.74
N VAL A 293 7.34 -10.59 1.59
CA VAL A 293 6.59 -10.71 2.86
C VAL A 293 6.55 -12.21 3.16
N SER A 294 7.51 -12.67 3.97
CA SER A 294 7.34 -13.73 4.99
C SER A 294 8.64 -13.84 5.79
N SER A 295 8.61 -13.20 6.97
CA SER A 295 9.22 -13.65 8.23
C SER A 295 10.67 -14.16 8.28
N SER A 296 11.54 -13.33 8.88
CA SER A 296 12.79 -13.76 9.52
C SER A 296 12.52 -14.57 10.80
N LYS A 297 13.15 -15.74 10.92
CA LYS A 297 13.71 -16.26 12.18
C LYS A 297 14.64 -17.45 11.91
N SER A 298 15.95 -17.23 12.01
CA SER A 298 16.85 -18.07 12.80
C SER A 298 18.26 -17.47 12.89
N LYS A 299 18.83 -17.69 14.07
CA LYS A 299 20.06 -17.16 14.64
C LYS A 299 21.35 -17.71 13.98
N MET A 300 22.33 -16.81 13.84
CA MET A 300 23.70 -16.89 14.37
C MET A 300 24.80 -17.66 13.62
N SER A 301 25.96 -17.00 13.60
CA SER A 301 27.36 -17.51 13.54
C SER A 301 28.12 -17.49 12.21
N ASN A 302 28.90 -16.41 12.08
CA ASN A 302 30.37 -16.35 11.97
C ASN A 302 31.15 -16.93 10.76
N SER A 303 32.17 -16.13 10.41
CA SER A 303 33.48 -16.46 9.82
C SER A 303 33.63 -16.56 8.29
N ASN A 304 34.19 -15.47 7.75
CA ASN A 304 35.41 -15.33 6.95
C ASN A 304 35.74 -16.31 5.79
N SER A 305 36.19 -15.64 4.72
CA SER A 305 37.25 -16.03 3.77
C SER A 305 36.83 -16.65 2.43
N GLN A 306 37.16 -15.87 1.39
CA GLN A 306 37.40 -16.26 0.01
C GLN A 306 38.41 -17.42 -0.06
N THR A 307 38.26 -18.33 -1.04
CA THR A 307 39.12 -18.45 -2.23
C THR A 307 38.64 -19.63 -3.11
N ALA A 308 38.74 -19.44 -4.41
CA ALA A 308 38.34 -20.32 -5.50
C ALA A 308 39.11 -21.67 -5.55
N VAL A 309 38.54 -22.68 -6.24
CA VAL A 309 39.03 -23.27 -7.52
C VAL A 309 38.13 -24.44 -7.95
N ASN A 310 38.03 -24.56 -9.28
CA ASN A 310 37.28 -25.42 -10.19
C ASN A 310 37.01 -26.91 -9.89
N SER A 311 35.99 -27.36 -10.65
CA SER A 311 35.82 -28.60 -11.45
C SER A 311 34.99 -29.78 -10.89
N ASN A 312 34.03 -30.18 -11.73
CA ASN A 312 33.25 -31.42 -11.80
C ASN A 312 32.05 -31.57 -10.86
N ALA A 313 30.87 -31.16 -11.35
CA ALA A 313 29.59 -31.50 -10.75
C ALA A 313 28.85 -32.53 -11.62
N SER A 314 28.98 -33.79 -11.22
CA SER A 314 27.87 -34.75 -11.28
C SER A 314 26.67 -34.12 -10.58
N GLN A 315 25.50 -34.11 -11.21
CA GLN A 315 24.31 -33.47 -10.65
C GLN A 315 23.94 -34.09 -9.30
N LYS A 316 24.14 -33.31 -8.24
CA LYS A 316 23.78 -33.69 -6.87
C LYS A 316 22.25 -33.67 -6.76
N ALA A 317 21.65 -34.82 -6.49
CA ALA A 317 20.22 -34.95 -6.26
C ALA A 317 19.74 -33.96 -5.17
N LYS A 318 18.66 -33.23 -5.45
CA LYS A 318 18.09 -32.18 -4.57
C LYS A 318 17.51 -32.75 -3.27
N TYR A 319 17.09 -34.01 -3.29
CA TYR A 319 16.50 -34.72 -2.16
C TYR A 319 17.11 -36.13 -2.06
N LYS A 320 17.26 -36.62 -0.84
CA LYS A 320 17.62 -38.01 -0.52
C LYS A 320 16.39 -38.89 -0.74
N ASP A 321 16.65 -40.08 -1.26
CA ASP A 321 15.60 -41.08 -1.49
C ASP A 321 15.06 -41.57 -0.15
N GLY A 322 13.73 -41.73 -0.08
CA GLY A 322 13.06 -42.10 1.15
C GLY A 322 11.59 -41.71 1.15
N THR A 323 10.86 -42.14 2.19
CA THR A 323 9.49 -41.71 2.43
C THR A 323 9.47 -40.83 3.68
N TYR A 324 8.94 -39.62 3.54
CA TYR A 324 8.97 -38.58 4.55
C TYR A 324 7.56 -38.17 4.92
N ILE A 325 7.30 -38.05 6.21
CA ILE A 325 6.01 -37.61 6.73
C ILE A 325 6.11 -36.14 7.09
N GLY A 326 5.16 -35.35 6.61
CA GLY A 326 5.07 -33.93 6.92
C GLY A 326 3.67 -33.55 7.38
N THR A 327 3.59 -32.44 8.11
CA THR A 327 2.34 -31.93 8.69
C THR A 327 2.20 -30.44 8.38
N GLY A 328 0.99 -30.01 8.07
CA GLY A 328 0.66 -28.62 7.77
C GLY A 328 -0.72 -28.24 8.28
N THR A 329 -0.97 -26.94 8.41
CA THR A 329 -2.18 -26.42 9.05
C THR A 329 -3.10 -25.79 8.01
N GLY A 330 -4.31 -26.33 7.89
CA GLY A 330 -5.34 -25.90 6.95
C GLY A 330 -6.36 -24.93 7.54
N PHE A 331 -7.58 -24.97 7.01
CA PHE A 331 -8.66 -24.08 7.41
C PHE A 331 -9.06 -24.29 8.89
N HIS A 332 -9.31 -23.19 9.63
CA HIS A 332 -9.67 -23.21 11.06
C HIS A 332 -8.69 -23.98 11.99
N GLY A 333 -7.43 -24.16 11.58
CA GLY A 333 -6.44 -24.88 12.40
C GLY A 333 -6.49 -26.40 12.26
N GLY A 334 -7.25 -26.95 11.30
CA GLY A 334 -7.25 -28.38 11.00
C GLY A 334 -5.87 -28.86 10.55
N THR A 335 -5.34 -29.92 11.16
CA THR A 335 -4.02 -30.44 10.84
C THR A 335 -4.12 -31.49 9.73
N THR A 336 -3.29 -31.35 8.69
CA THR A 336 -3.17 -32.31 7.60
C THR A 336 -1.81 -32.98 7.66
N LYS A 337 -1.78 -34.32 7.62
CA LYS A 337 -0.57 -35.14 7.54
C LYS A 337 -0.47 -35.81 6.19
N VAL A 338 0.70 -35.70 5.55
CA VAL A 338 0.98 -36.29 4.24
C VAL A 338 2.27 -37.11 4.26
N SER A 339 2.32 -38.13 3.42
CA SER A 339 3.48 -38.95 3.10
C SER A 339 4.00 -38.55 1.73
N VAL A 340 5.29 -38.22 1.62
CA VAL A 340 5.97 -37.87 0.36
C VAL A 340 7.07 -38.89 0.09
N THR A 341 7.04 -39.53 -1.09
CA THR A 341 8.05 -40.52 -1.50
C THR A 341 8.99 -39.93 -2.54
N VAL A 342 10.28 -40.00 -2.26
CA VAL A 342 11.36 -39.55 -3.13
C VAL A 342 12.14 -40.77 -3.62
N SER A 343 12.35 -40.87 -4.94
CA SER A 343 13.19 -41.89 -5.57
C SER A 343 13.99 -41.29 -6.72
N GLY A 344 15.28 -41.63 -6.81
CA GLY A 344 16.20 -41.04 -7.78
C GLY A 344 16.33 -39.51 -7.65
N GLY A 345 16.17 -38.99 -6.43
CA GLY A 345 16.18 -37.55 -6.14
C GLY A 345 14.95 -36.78 -6.63
N LYS A 346 13.88 -37.47 -7.02
CA LYS A 346 12.62 -36.90 -7.53
C LYS A 346 11.43 -37.29 -6.67
N ILE A 347 10.46 -36.39 -6.56
CA ILE A 347 9.18 -36.64 -5.90
C ILE A 347 8.36 -37.56 -6.80
N THR A 348 7.95 -38.71 -6.26
CA THR A 348 7.25 -39.76 -7.03
C THR A 348 5.84 -40.02 -6.55
N ASP A 349 5.54 -39.74 -5.28
CA ASP A 349 4.21 -39.96 -4.71
C ASP A 349 3.96 -39.01 -3.54
N ILE A 350 2.71 -38.57 -3.39
CA ILE A 350 2.23 -37.73 -2.29
C ILE A 350 0.86 -38.26 -1.88
N LYS A 351 0.72 -38.72 -0.63
CA LYS A 351 -0.51 -39.30 -0.09
C LYS A 351 -0.93 -38.66 1.21
N THR A 352 -2.21 -38.36 1.36
CA THR A 352 -2.77 -37.92 2.64
C THR A 352 -2.88 -39.12 3.60
N ILE A 353 -2.32 -38.97 4.80
CA ILE A 353 -2.44 -39.97 5.87
C ILE A 353 -3.66 -39.67 6.73
N SER A 354 -3.86 -38.40 7.08
CA SER A 354 -4.98 -37.94 7.91
C SER A 354 -5.19 -36.44 7.72
N THR A 355 -6.44 -35.96 7.82
CA THR A 355 -6.75 -34.54 7.79
C THR A 355 -7.89 -34.21 8.77
N ASP A 356 -7.70 -33.14 9.55
CA ASP A 356 -8.75 -32.52 10.37
C ASP A 356 -9.40 -31.31 9.65
N ASP A 357 -9.15 -31.15 8.35
CA ASP A 357 -9.74 -30.08 7.54
C ASP A 357 -11.18 -30.43 7.12
N THR A 358 -11.93 -29.42 6.67
CA THR A 358 -13.31 -29.58 6.23
C THR A 358 -13.35 -30.42 4.94
N PRO A 359 -14.00 -31.60 4.92
CA PRO A 359 -13.92 -32.55 3.81
C PRO A 359 -14.29 -31.95 2.44
N ARG A 360 -15.29 -31.06 2.42
CA ARG A 360 -15.78 -30.42 1.20
C ARG A 360 -14.69 -29.61 0.49
N PHE A 361 -13.82 -28.92 1.22
CA PHE A 361 -12.76 -28.11 0.63
C PHE A 361 -11.50 -28.92 0.38
N TYR A 362 -11.21 -29.88 1.26
CA TYR A 362 -10.02 -30.71 1.16
C TYR A 362 -10.04 -31.67 -0.03
N GLN A 363 -11.20 -32.23 -0.40
CA GLN A 363 -11.32 -33.14 -1.56
C GLN A 363 -10.87 -32.51 -2.88
N TYR A 364 -11.16 -31.22 -3.10
CA TYR A 364 -10.69 -30.50 -4.29
C TYR A 364 -9.18 -30.28 -4.29
N VAL A 365 -8.60 -30.08 -3.11
CA VAL A 365 -7.17 -29.84 -2.92
C VAL A 365 -6.38 -31.13 -3.10
N GLU A 366 -6.84 -32.22 -2.50
CA GLU A 366 -6.23 -33.55 -2.60
C GLU A 366 -6.21 -34.08 -4.04
N GLY A 367 -7.22 -33.76 -4.85
CA GLY A 367 -7.29 -34.17 -6.24
C GLY A 367 -6.49 -33.32 -7.24
N THR A 368 -5.86 -32.22 -6.81
CA THR A 368 -5.21 -31.28 -7.75
C THR A 368 -3.76 -30.98 -7.38
N ILE A 369 -3.50 -30.64 -6.11
CA ILE A 369 -2.19 -30.14 -5.67
C ILE A 369 -1.07 -31.20 -5.71
N PRO A 370 -1.29 -32.47 -5.29
CA PRO A 370 -0.27 -33.51 -5.40
C PRO A 370 0.31 -33.67 -6.81
N ASP A 371 -0.54 -33.68 -7.83
CA ASP A 371 -0.14 -33.85 -9.23
C ASP A 371 0.67 -32.66 -9.75
N GLU A 372 0.30 -31.45 -9.35
CA GLU A 372 1.05 -30.23 -9.68
C GLU A 372 2.43 -30.23 -9.03
N ILE A 373 2.55 -30.66 -7.77
CA ILE A 373 3.85 -30.76 -7.07
C ILE A 373 4.75 -31.82 -7.70
N ILE A 374 4.21 -32.99 -8.04
CA ILE A 374 4.96 -34.06 -8.70
C ILE A 374 5.41 -33.59 -10.09
N SER A 375 4.56 -32.89 -10.83
CA SER A 375 4.91 -32.35 -12.16
C SER A 375 5.98 -31.26 -12.10
N ALA A 376 5.88 -30.35 -11.13
CA ALA A 376 6.81 -29.25 -10.96
C ALA A 376 8.13 -29.65 -10.26
N GLN A 377 8.17 -30.82 -9.61
CA GLN A 377 9.26 -31.26 -8.72
C GLN A 377 9.64 -30.19 -7.66
N SER A 378 8.68 -29.33 -7.34
CA SER A 378 8.79 -28.22 -6.41
C SER A 378 7.40 -27.82 -5.98
N ASN A 379 7.21 -27.61 -4.69
CA ASN A 379 5.98 -27.08 -4.11
C ASN A 379 6.00 -25.54 -4.00
N SER A 380 7.15 -24.89 -4.24
CA SER A 380 7.30 -23.43 -4.22
C SER A 380 6.67 -22.70 -5.42
N VAL A 381 6.15 -23.44 -6.40
CA VAL A 381 5.61 -22.95 -7.68
C VAL A 381 4.13 -23.34 -7.84
N VAL A 382 3.57 -24.07 -6.88
CA VAL A 382 2.21 -24.61 -6.96
C VAL A 382 1.23 -23.61 -6.35
N ASP A 383 0.27 -23.18 -7.16
CA ASP A 383 -0.74 -22.20 -6.78
C ASP A 383 -1.84 -22.83 -5.91
N THR A 384 -2.50 -22.01 -5.10
CA THR A 384 -3.63 -22.48 -4.29
C THR A 384 -4.91 -22.59 -5.12
N VAL A 385 -5.75 -23.59 -4.84
CA VAL A 385 -7.05 -23.77 -5.50
C VAL A 385 -8.03 -22.68 -5.06
N SER A 386 -8.67 -22.02 -6.04
CA SER A 386 -9.67 -20.97 -5.79
C SER A 386 -10.86 -21.51 -4.99
N GLY A 387 -11.21 -20.85 -3.89
CA GLY A 387 -12.26 -21.31 -2.97
C GLY A 387 -11.81 -22.32 -1.90
N ALA A 388 -10.57 -22.80 -1.96
CA ALA A 388 -9.97 -23.71 -0.97
C ALA A 388 -8.55 -23.26 -0.55
N THR A 389 -8.33 -21.94 -0.47
CA THR A 389 -7.00 -21.34 -0.27
C THR A 389 -6.29 -21.81 1.01
N TYR A 390 -7.01 -21.89 2.14
CA TYR A 390 -6.42 -22.30 3.42
C TYR A 390 -6.09 -23.81 3.45
N SER A 391 -6.98 -24.65 2.94
CA SER A 391 -6.74 -26.09 2.81
C SER A 391 -5.60 -26.39 1.83
N SER A 392 -5.50 -25.61 0.74
CA SER A 392 -4.38 -25.67 -0.22
C SER A 392 -3.04 -25.37 0.46
N ARG A 393 -2.99 -24.31 1.28
CA ARG A 393 -1.78 -23.96 2.03
C ARG A 393 -1.41 -25.03 3.04
N GLY A 394 -2.38 -25.62 3.73
CA GLY A 394 -2.14 -26.71 4.68
C GLY A 394 -1.51 -27.94 4.03
N LEU A 395 -1.97 -28.34 2.83
CA LEU A 395 -1.36 -29.45 2.08
C LEU A 395 0.05 -29.09 1.57
N ILE A 396 0.22 -27.90 0.99
CA ILE A 396 1.54 -27.43 0.49
C ILE A 396 2.57 -27.35 1.63
N GLU A 397 2.16 -26.85 2.79
CA GLU A 397 3.00 -26.79 4.00
C GLU A 397 3.35 -28.19 4.50
N ALA A 398 2.39 -29.12 4.52
CA ALA A 398 2.64 -30.50 4.91
C ALA A 398 3.66 -31.17 3.98
N VAL A 399 3.58 -30.92 2.67
CA VAL A 399 4.56 -31.42 1.69
C VAL A 399 5.92 -30.74 1.88
N GLN A 400 5.97 -29.43 2.14
CA GLN A 400 7.24 -28.74 2.43
C GLN A 400 7.92 -29.33 3.66
N ASN A 401 7.16 -29.56 4.73
CA ASN A 401 7.67 -30.13 5.96
C ASN A 401 8.24 -31.55 5.75
N ALA A 402 7.67 -32.33 4.84
CA ALA A 402 8.19 -33.64 4.46
C ALA A 402 9.48 -33.50 3.63
N LEU A 403 9.51 -32.60 2.65
CA LEU A 403 10.67 -32.38 1.78
C LEU A 403 11.87 -31.77 2.51
N ASP A 404 11.65 -30.93 3.52
CA ASP A 404 12.72 -30.39 4.38
C ASP A 404 13.49 -31.50 5.13
N LYS A 405 12.82 -32.62 5.41
CA LYS A 405 13.44 -33.81 6.03
C LYS A 405 14.19 -34.66 5.01
N ALA A 406 13.99 -34.42 3.72
CA ALA A 406 14.60 -35.13 2.62
C ALA A 406 15.90 -34.48 2.11
N VAL A 407 16.29 -33.29 2.59
CA VAL A 407 17.51 -32.59 2.15
C VAL A 407 18.77 -33.08 2.87
#